data_AF-A0A2E2QI27-F1
#
_entry.id   AF-A0A2E2QI27-F1
#
_cell.length_a   1.000
_cell.length_b   1.000
_cell.length_c   1.000
_cell.angle_alpha   90.00
_cell.angle_beta   90.00
_cell.angle_gamma   90.00
#
_symmetry.space_group_name_H-M   'P 1'
#
loop_
_entity.id
_entity.type
_entity.pdbx_description
1 polymer ?
#
loop_
_entity_poly.entity_id
_entity_poly.type
_entity_poly.pdbx_seq_one_letter_code
_entity_poly.pdbx_strand_id
1 'polypeptide(L)'
;GDQVATLWLALDPVTFDSGAVEYLRGSHRWGKKFLAISFDPDQKYEEELPEVPDVEGNRDDYDIVSFELEPGDCTLHHALTLHGAQPNRRANVRRRAYIQRWTGHDVTYNPRPNLQKMLRDPMIPPGAPLDSDLFPVVWQR
;
A
#
# COMPACT_ATOMS: atom_id res chain seq x y z
N GLY A 1 14.62 3.39 -4.52
CA GLY A 1 14.84 3.72 -3.11
C GLY A 1 14.01 2.88 -2.19
N ASP A 2 14.26 3.10 -0.92
CA ASP A 2 13.59 2.52 0.23
C ASP A 2 12.65 3.54 0.90
N GLN A 3 12.85 4.85 0.72
CA GLN A 3 12.01 5.87 1.35
C GLN A 3 10.64 5.97 0.68
N VAL A 4 9.78 4.97 0.86
CA VAL A 4 8.42 4.95 0.33
C VAL A 4 7.45 4.64 1.46
N ALA A 5 6.51 5.56 1.69
CA ALA A 5 5.47 5.41 2.70
C ALA A 5 4.08 5.59 2.08
N THR A 6 3.14 4.77 2.53
CA THR A 6 1.73 4.89 2.19
C THR A 6 0.99 5.43 3.40
N LEU A 7 0.30 6.55 3.21
CA LEU A 7 -0.66 7.10 4.15
C LEU A 7 -2.05 6.59 3.76
N TRP A 8 -2.73 5.99 4.73
CA TRP A 8 -4.12 5.54 4.60
C TRP A 8 -4.98 6.37 5.54
N LEU A 9 -5.85 7.22 4.99
CA LEU A 9 -6.72 8.13 5.73
C LEU A 9 -8.15 7.58 5.77
N ALA A 10 -8.69 7.40 6.98
CA ALA A 10 -10.08 6.99 7.18
C ALA A 10 -11.04 8.12 6.80
N LEU A 11 -12.01 7.85 5.91
CA LEU A 11 -13.08 8.80 5.57
C LEU A 11 -14.43 8.43 6.20
N ASP A 12 -14.53 7.22 6.72
CA ASP A 12 -15.65 6.67 7.47
C ASP A 12 -15.10 5.98 8.74
N PRO A 13 -15.92 5.71 9.77
CA PRO A 13 -15.49 4.87 10.89
C PRO A 13 -15.03 3.50 10.40
N VAL A 14 -13.88 3.05 10.92
CA VAL A 14 -13.28 1.77 10.59
C VAL A 14 -13.21 0.94 11.87
N THR A 15 -13.88 -0.20 11.85
CA THR A 15 -13.86 -1.20 12.90
C THR A 15 -13.25 -2.49 12.37
N PHE A 16 -12.89 -3.41 13.26
CA PHE A 16 -12.34 -4.71 12.83
C PHE A 16 -13.31 -5.47 11.91
N ASP A 17 -14.62 -5.41 12.18
CA ASP A 17 -15.67 -6.04 11.39
C ASP A 17 -16.08 -5.26 10.13
N SER A 18 -15.70 -3.97 10.01
CA SER A 18 -15.88 -3.20 8.78
C SER A 18 -14.67 -3.31 7.84
N GLY A 19 -13.69 -4.15 8.18
CA GLY A 19 -12.48 -4.38 7.39
C GLY A 19 -11.36 -3.39 7.71
N ALA A 20 -11.00 -3.24 8.99
CA ALA A 20 -9.76 -2.57 9.36
C ALA A 20 -8.56 -3.20 8.63
N VAL A 21 -7.57 -2.37 8.28
CA VAL A 21 -6.35 -2.86 7.62
C VAL A 21 -5.52 -3.62 8.64
N GLU A 22 -5.06 -4.80 8.26
CA GLU A 22 -4.16 -5.66 9.01
C GLU A 22 -2.75 -5.49 8.46
N TYR A 23 -1.76 -5.42 9.35
CA TYR A 23 -0.35 -5.26 9.01
C TYR A 23 0.47 -6.34 9.69
N LEU A 24 1.40 -6.95 8.98
CA LEU A 24 2.38 -7.85 9.58
C LEU A 24 3.51 -7.02 10.16
N ARG A 25 3.57 -6.92 11.49
CA ARG A 25 4.55 -6.09 12.19
C ARG A 25 5.96 -6.54 11.82
N GLY A 26 6.79 -5.58 11.42
CA GLY A 26 8.20 -5.83 11.07
C GLY A 26 8.45 -6.44 9.69
N SER A 27 7.42 -6.82 8.93
CA SER A 27 7.57 -7.45 7.60
C SER A 27 8.36 -6.62 6.60
N HIS A 28 8.31 -5.29 6.68
CA HIS A 28 9.12 -4.38 5.87
C HIS A 28 10.64 -4.59 6.00
N ARG A 29 11.11 -5.25 7.08
CA ARG A 29 12.53 -5.52 7.33
C ARG A 29 13.01 -6.86 6.79
N TRP A 30 12.13 -7.66 6.17
CA TRP A 30 12.50 -8.97 5.65
C TRP A 30 13.38 -8.92 4.41
N GLY A 31 13.59 -7.73 3.82
CA GLY A 31 14.41 -7.55 2.62
C GLY A 31 13.82 -8.22 1.38
N LYS A 32 12.51 -8.45 1.36
CA LYS A 32 11.80 -9.14 0.28
C LYS A 32 10.68 -8.27 -0.30
N LYS A 33 10.49 -8.39 -1.61
CA LYS A 33 9.29 -7.94 -2.31
C LYS A 33 8.51 -9.17 -2.68
N PHE A 34 7.19 -9.08 -2.57
CA PHE A 34 6.27 -10.14 -2.95
C PHE A 34 5.41 -9.66 -4.12
N LEU A 35 4.93 -10.61 -4.90
CA LEU A 35 4.00 -10.35 -5.97
C LEU A 35 2.70 -9.76 -5.37
N ALA A 36 2.26 -8.62 -5.90
CA ALA A 36 1.01 -8.02 -5.45
C ALA A 36 -0.18 -8.91 -5.80
N ILE A 37 -1.18 -8.95 -4.92
CA ILE A 37 -2.45 -9.65 -5.16
C ILE A 37 -3.47 -8.62 -5.66
N SER A 38 -4.12 -8.91 -6.77
CA SER A 38 -5.19 -8.06 -7.31
C SER A 38 -6.49 -8.26 -6.52
N PHE A 39 -7.26 -7.18 -6.36
CA PHE A 39 -8.63 -7.25 -5.86
C PHE A 39 -9.63 -7.68 -6.94
N ASP A 40 -9.25 -7.55 -8.21
CA ASP A 40 -9.98 -8.07 -9.35
C ASP A 40 -9.48 -9.50 -9.64
N PRO A 41 -10.33 -10.55 -9.49
CA PRO A 41 -9.95 -11.95 -9.72
C PRO A 41 -9.44 -12.22 -11.14
N ASP A 42 -9.85 -11.41 -12.11
CA ASP A 42 -9.47 -11.57 -13.52
C ASP A 42 -8.16 -10.86 -13.86
N GLN A 43 -7.67 -10.00 -12.97
CA GLN A 43 -6.40 -9.30 -13.14
C GLN A 43 -5.29 -10.01 -12.35
N LYS A 44 -4.21 -10.36 -13.03
CA LYS A 44 -2.98 -10.88 -12.40
C LYS A 44 -1.83 -9.93 -12.68
N TYR A 45 -1.04 -9.67 -11.65
CA TYR A 45 0.25 -9.01 -11.82
C TYR A 45 1.24 -10.05 -12.34
N GLU A 46 1.98 -9.70 -13.38
CA GLU A 46 3.02 -10.53 -13.97
C GLU A 46 4.37 -9.85 -13.69
N GLU A 47 4.96 -10.20 -12.54
CA GLU A 47 6.33 -9.83 -12.16
C GLU A 47 7.05 -11.09 -11.64
N GLU A 48 8.35 -11.20 -11.88
CA GLU A 48 9.20 -12.28 -11.34
C GLU A 48 9.48 -12.04 -9.84
N LEU A 49 8.44 -12.14 -9.02
CA LEU A 49 8.49 -11.99 -7.56
C LEU A 49 7.89 -13.22 -6.87
N PRO A 50 8.40 -13.59 -5.68
CA PRO A 50 7.78 -14.67 -4.91
C PRO A 50 6.36 -14.30 -4.49
N GLU A 51 5.49 -15.29 -4.37
CA GLU A 51 4.14 -15.11 -3.85
C GLU A 51 4.17 -14.67 -2.37
N VAL A 52 3.16 -13.91 -1.96
CA VAL A 52 2.95 -13.57 -0.56
C VAL A 52 2.77 -14.88 0.23
N PRO A 53 3.40 -15.05 1.41
CA PRO A 53 3.16 -16.22 2.26
C PRO A 53 1.66 -16.39 2.56
N ASP A 54 1.23 -17.62 2.80
CA ASP A 54 -0.14 -17.89 3.24
C ASP A 54 -0.34 -17.40 4.69
N VAL A 55 -0.64 -16.11 4.82
CA VAL A 55 -0.88 -15.45 6.10
C VAL A 55 -2.18 -15.94 6.73
N GLU A 56 -3.24 -16.14 5.93
CA GLU A 56 -4.55 -16.51 6.46
C GLU A 56 -4.59 -17.96 6.96
N GLY A 57 -3.88 -18.88 6.31
CA GLY A 57 -3.75 -20.25 6.78
C GLY A 57 -2.84 -20.42 8.00
N ASN A 58 -1.96 -19.45 8.28
CA ASN A 58 -0.92 -19.54 9.31
C ASN A 58 -0.88 -18.31 10.21
N ARG A 59 -2.03 -17.73 10.57
CA ARG A 59 -2.11 -16.45 11.31
C ARG A 59 -1.34 -16.46 12.63
N ASP A 60 -1.30 -17.60 13.32
CA ASP A 60 -0.59 -17.77 14.60
C ASP A 60 0.93 -17.64 14.47
N ASP A 61 1.48 -17.77 13.26
CA ASP A 61 2.91 -17.61 12.98
C ASP A 61 3.32 -16.13 12.79
N TYR A 62 2.35 -15.21 12.75
CA TYR A 62 2.59 -13.80 12.43
C TYR A 62 2.09 -12.83 13.52
N ASP A 63 2.87 -11.79 13.80
CA ASP A 63 2.44 -10.65 14.61
C ASP A 63 1.59 -9.70 13.73
N ILE A 64 0.29 -10.00 13.65
CA ILE A 64 -0.69 -9.22 12.90
C ILE A 64 -1.27 -8.13 13.79
N VAL A 65 -1.14 -6.87 13.35
CA VAL A 65 -1.70 -5.71 14.05
C VAL A 65 -2.74 -5.00 13.20
N SER A 66 -3.76 -4.47 13.86
CA SER A 66 -4.81 -3.67 13.23
C SER A 66 -5.32 -2.62 14.21
N PHE A 67 -5.95 -1.58 13.67
CA PHE A 67 -6.44 -0.43 14.43
C PHE A 67 -7.85 -0.06 13.97
N GLU A 68 -8.74 0.19 14.92
CA GLU A 68 -9.98 0.92 14.63
C GLU A 68 -9.66 2.41 14.49
N LEU A 69 -10.34 3.07 13.56
CA LEU A 69 -10.04 4.45 13.17
C LEU A 69 -11.32 5.27 13.08
N GLU A 70 -11.28 6.49 13.58
CA GLU A 70 -12.33 7.49 13.35
C GLU A 70 -12.08 8.26 12.05
N PRO A 71 -13.10 8.87 11.42
CA PRO A 71 -12.89 9.74 10.27
C PRO A 71 -11.87 10.85 10.57
N GLY A 72 -10.80 10.91 9.78
CA GLY A 72 -9.68 11.83 9.98
C GLY A 72 -8.43 11.17 10.56
N ASP A 73 -8.54 10.00 11.20
CA ASP A 73 -7.38 9.21 11.61
C ASP A 73 -6.67 8.63 10.39
N CYS A 74 -5.36 8.43 10.53
CA CYS A 74 -4.57 7.81 9.48
C CYS A 74 -3.52 6.83 10.03
N THR A 75 -3.19 5.84 9.21
CA THR A 75 -2.03 4.99 9.40
C THR A 75 -0.96 5.33 8.36
N LEU A 76 0.30 5.18 8.75
CA LEU A 76 1.45 5.28 7.86
C LEU A 76 2.20 3.96 7.88
N HIS A 77 2.47 3.40 6.70
CA HIS A 77 3.22 2.15 6.58
C HIS A 77 4.22 2.20 5.43
N HIS A 78 5.32 1.48 5.59
CA HIS A 78 6.35 1.32 4.57
C HIS A 78 5.83 0.51 3.37
N ALA A 79 6.35 0.77 2.17
CA ALA A 79 5.93 0.05 0.95
C ALA A 79 6.18 -1.47 0.98
N LEU A 80 7.13 -1.93 1.81
CA LEU A 80 7.41 -3.35 2.01
C LEU A 80 6.64 -3.97 3.19
N THR A 81 5.87 -3.20 3.94
CA THR A 81 5.02 -3.79 4.99
C THR A 81 3.94 -4.61 4.32
N LEU A 82 3.91 -5.91 4.57
CA LEU A 82 2.79 -6.76 4.17
C LEU A 82 1.54 -6.31 4.92
N HIS A 83 0.48 -6.05 4.16
CA HIS A 83 -0.79 -5.58 4.68
C HIS A 83 -1.93 -6.09 3.81
N GLY A 84 -3.08 -6.27 4.43
CA GLY A 84 -4.31 -6.73 3.81
C GLY A 84 -5.51 -6.19 4.59
N ALA A 85 -6.72 -6.42 4.12
CA ALA A 85 -7.91 -6.09 4.89
C ALA A 85 -8.97 -7.16 4.67
N GLN A 86 -9.65 -7.52 5.76
CA GLN A 86 -10.78 -8.42 5.69
C GLN A 86 -11.97 -7.78 4.95
N PRO A 87 -12.90 -8.58 4.41
CA PRO A 87 -14.14 -8.07 3.84
C PRO A 87 -14.92 -7.25 4.87
N ASN A 88 -15.58 -6.18 4.41
CA ASN A 88 -16.52 -5.46 5.25
C ASN A 88 -17.76 -6.33 5.50
N ARG A 89 -17.98 -6.71 6.76
CA ARG A 89 -19.11 -7.57 7.18
C ARG A 89 -20.33 -6.77 7.66
N ARG A 90 -20.25 -5.43 7.62
CA ARG A 90 -21.31 -4.52 8.07
C ARG A 90 -22.11 -4.01 6.88
N ALA A 91 -23.32 -4.51 6.71
CA ALA A 91 -24.20 -4.17 5.58
C ALA A 91 -24.61 -2.68 5.53
N ASN A 92 -24.59 -1.98 6.66
CA ASN A 92 -25.03 -0.59 6.81
C ASN A 92 -23.89 0.41 7.04
N VAL A 93 -22.63 -0.02 6.99
CA VAL A 93 -21.46 0.85 7.20
C VAL A 93 -20.58 0.80 5.95
N ARG A 94 -20.25 1.97 5.40
CA ARG A 94 -19.27 2.09 4.31
C ARG A 94 -17.87 2.20 4.90
N ARG A 95 -16.88 1.68 4.18
CA ARG A 95 -15.45 1.84 4.49
C ARG A 95 -14.74 2.52 3.32
N ARG A 96 -14.75 3.85 3.31
CA ARG A 96 -13.98 4.65 2.35
C ARG A 96 -12.66 5.10 2.98
N ALA A 97 -11.64 5.19 2.15
CA ALA A 97 -10.35 5.71 2.54
C ALA A 97 -9.73 6.52 1.41
N TYR A 98 -8.87 7.45 1.79
CA TYR A 98 -8.00 8.16 0.86
C TYR A 98 -6.57 7.70 1.06
N ILE A 99 -5.94 7.25 -0.03
CA ILE A 99 -4.61 6.64 0.00
C ILE A 99 -3.64 7.55 -0.74
N GLN A 100 -2.55 7.91 -0.08
CA GLN A 100 -1.47 8.71 -0.65
C GLN A 100 -0.16 7.95 -0.51
N ARG A 101 0.71 8.07 -1.53
CA ARG A 101 2.07 7.52 -1.49
C ARG A 101 3.06 8.66 -1.50
N TRP A 102 4.00 8.60 -0.56
CA TRP A 102 5.03 9.60 -0.33
C TRP A 102 6.39 8.96 -0.56
N THR A 103 7.27 9.69 -1.21
CA THR A 103 8.59 9.18 -1.57
C THR A 103 9.68 10.16 -1.14
N GLY A 104 10.79 9.62 -0.65
CA GLY A 104 11.98 10.38 -0.34
C GLY A 104 12.97 10.44 -1.50
N HIS A 105 14.13 11.03 -1.23
CA HIS A 105 15.13 11.39 -2.25
C HIS A 105 15.83 10.20 -2.91
N ASP A 106 15.77 9.01 -2.30
CA ASP A 106 16.39 7.80 -2.84
C ASP A 106 15.49 7.06 -3.85
N VAL A 107 14.27 7.57 -4.08
CA VAL A 107 13.28 6.97 -4.99
C VAL A 107 13.38 7.60 -6.38
N THR A 108 13.41 6.74 -7.39
CA THR A 108 13.48 7.13 -8.79
C THR A 108 12.29 6.56 -9.57
N TYR A 109 11.93 7.23 -10.66
CA TYR A 109 10.91 6.74 -11.58
C TYR A 109 11.36 5.45 -12.25
N ASN A 110 10.53 4.41 -12.17
CA ASN A 110 10.85 3.09 -12.72
C ASN A 110 9.65 2.54 -13.51
N PRO A 111 9.40 3.07 -14.73
CA PRO A 111 8.33 2.57 -15.58
C PRO A 111 8.68 1.17 -16.07
N ARG A 112 7.80 0.21 -15.81
CA ARG A 112 7.91 -1.17 -16.30
C ARG A 112 6.53 -1.72 -16.67
N PRO A 113 6.45 -2.81 -17.47
CA PRO A 113 5.19 -3.46 -17.78
C PRO A 113 4.42 -3.89 -16.51
N ASN A 114 3.12 -4.16 -16.66
CA ASN A 114 2.28 -4.74 -15.62
C ASN A 114 2.12 -3.91 -14.34
N LEU A 115 2.44 -2.61 -14.41
CA LEU A 115 2.11 -1.64 -13.38
C LEU A 115 0.68 -1.12 -13.55
N GLN A 116 0.11 -0.61 -12.47
CA GLN A 116 -1.12 0.17 -12.54
C GLN A 116 -0.94 1.33 -13.53
N LYS A 117 -1.78 1.35 -14.58
CA LYS A 117 -1.73 2.38 -15.61
C LYS A 117 -2.07 3.73 -15.00
N MET A 118 -1.16 4.69 -15.19
CA MET A 118 -1.41 6.06 -14.76
C MET A 118 -2.34 6.77 -15.75
N LEU A 119 -3.17 7.68 -15.24
CA LEU A 119 -4.08 8.48 -16.06
C LEU A 119 -3.34 9.48 -16.95
N ARG A 120 -2.18 9.96 -16.51
CA ARG A 120 -1.34 10.94 -17.21
C ARG A 120 0.13 10.52 -17.11
N ASP A 121 0.88 10.76 -18.18
CA ASP A 121 2.33 10.55 -18.21
C ASP A 121 3.00 11.68 -17.40
N PRO A 122 3.91 11.36 -16.45
CA PRO A 122 4.58 12.35 -15.63
C PRO A 122 5.73 13.02 -16.38
N MET A 123 6.07 12.57 -17.59
CA MET A 123 7.16 13.06 -18.41
C MET A 123 8.53 12.99 -17.71
N ILE A 124 8.68 12.04 -16.77
CA ILE A 124 9.92 11.79 -16.04
C ILE A 124 10.72 10.71 -16.77
N PRO A 125 12.02 10.92 -17.06
CA PRO A 125 12.86 9.86 -17.60
C PRO A 125 13.02 8.69 -16.63
N PRO A 126 13.10 7.43 -17.11
CA PRO A 126 13.44 6.29 -16.26
C PRO A 126 14.74 6.54 -15.48
N GLY A 127 14.73 6.26 -14.18
CA GLY A 127 15.86 6.48 -13.27
C GLY A 127 15.99 7.90 -12.71
N ALA A 128 15.23 8.88 -13.21
CA ALA A 128 15.22 10.23 -12.64
C ALA A 128 14.42 10.30 -11.32
N PRO A 129 14.64 11.31 -10.47
CA PRO A 129 13.83 11.54 -9.27
C PRO A 129 12.33 11.69 -9.59
N LEU A 130 11.47 11.34 -8.63
CA LEU A 130 10.03 11.63 -8.71
C LEU A 130 9.76 13.10 -8.39
N ASP A 131 10.04 13.97 -9.36
CA ASP A 131 9.84 15.41 -9.28
C ASP A 131 9.23 15.92 -10.59
N SER A 132 7.94 16.28 -10.55
CA SER A 132 7.22 16.92 -11.67
C SER A 132 5.93 17.57 -11.18
N ASP A 133 5.19 18.24 -12.06
CA ASP A 133 3.86 18.77 -11.73
C ASP A 133 2.86 17.69 -11.27
N LEU A 134 3.05 16.43 -11.69
CA LEU A 134 2.23 15.29 -11.21
C LEU A 134 2.75 14.68 -9.92
N PHE A 135 4.05 14.82 -9.63
CA PHE A 135 4.72 14.33 -8.42
C PHE A 135 5.53 15.46 -7.78
N PRO A 136 4.85 16.49 -7.23
CA PRO A 136 5.54 17.70 -6.79
C PRO A 136 6.37 17.42 -5.54
N VAL A 137 7.52 18.09 -5.45
CA VAL A 137 8.27 18.16 -4.19
C VAL A 137 7.50 19.03 -3.20
N VAL A 138 6.99 18.38 -2.16
CA VAL A 138 6.16 19.01 -1.11
C VAL A 138 6.95 19.57 0.06
N TRP A 139 8.22 19.18 0.21
CA TRP A 139 9.09 19.65 1.29
C TRP A 139 10.56 19.51 0.92
N GLN A 140 11.35 20.54 1.24
CA GLN A 140 12.81 20.57 1.13
C GLN A 140 13.38 21.11 2.45
N ARG A 141 14.54 20.60 2.85
CA ARG A 141 15.23 20.99 4.08
C ARG A 141 16.18 22.17 3.85
#